data_AF-A0A8T1NQ23-F1
#
_entry.id   AF-A0A8T1NQ23-F1
#
_cell.length_a   1.000
_cell.length_b   1.000
_cell.length_c   1.000
_cell.angle_alpha   90.00
_cell.angle_beta   90.00
_cell.angle_gamma   90.00
#
_symmetry.space_group_name_H-M   'P 1'
#
loop_
_entity.id
_entity.type
_entity.pdbx_description
1 polymer ?
#
loop_
_entity_poly.entity_id
_entity_poly.type
_entity_poly.pdbx_seq_one_letter_code
_entity_poly.pdbx_strand_id
1 'polypeptide(L)'
;MRWVACILRCSMLLMLLGLASILANASPIKNDFGHCERVVKKWAFSSLDQEVKEDRHTLQDLLFFLHVPRTGGRTYFHCFLKKLYSKSLECPRSYDKLRFDPRKPKCRLLVTHDDYSMMSKLPNHRTSVVTILRNPVDRVFSTYEFSVEVAARFLVHPNLTSATQMAGRLRAKMRGVSTLDIWPWKYLVPWMREDLFARRDARRQKGSDDTKSSGSYDMNEIFMPLHEYINTPMAHDIVHNGATFQVAGLTNNSYLAESHEVRHCVQKYKILGEHVLQVAKKRLDNMLYVGLTEEHKESATMFANVVGAQVISQRRASAMSLENVANENSEQNSLLSDSEFENDYDLDDFVHSTSQVYLLVLQNRTLCCQILSLKMMTTRIAVLTTMQVRLLPLKMVKQRNKI
;
A
#
# COMPACT_ATOMS: atom_id res chain seq x y z
N MET A 1 -53.92 -25.99 -48.57
CA MET A 1 -54.15 -24.78 -47.76
C MET A 1 -54.00 -24.98 -46.24
N ARG A 2 -54.47 -26.08 -45.62
CA ARG A 2 -54.36 -26.33 -44.17
C ARG A 2 -52.92 -26.41 -43.61
N TRP A 3 -51.98 -26.97 -44.37
CA TRP A 3 -50.58 -27.13 -43.93
C TRP A 3 -49.82 -25.80 -43.82
N VAL A 4 -50.07 -24.87 -44.75
CA VAL A 4 -49.42 -23.54 -44.74
C VAL A 4 -49.87 -22.72 -43.53
N ALA A 5 -51.15 -22.81 -43.16
CA ALA A 5 -51.69 -22.16 -41.96
C ALA A 5 -51.09 -22.72 -40.66
N CYS A 6 -50.76 -24.01 -40.62
CA CYS A 6 -50.13 -24.64 -39.45
C CYS A 6 -48.67 -24.21 -39.29
N ILE A 7 -47.91 -24.15 -40.40
CA ILE A 7 -46.52 -23.69 -40.40
C ILE A 7 -46.45 -22.21 -40.00
N LEU A 8 -47.35 -21.37 -40.51
CA LEU A 8 -47.40 -19.95 -40.16
C LEU A 8 -47.72 -19.74 -38.67
N ARG A 9 -48.64 -20.54 -38.10
CA ARG A 9 -48.99 -20.49 -36.68
C ARG A 9 -47.83 -20.95 -35.79
N CYS A 10 -47.14 -22.03 -36.14
CA CYS A 10 -45.95 -22.49 -35.41
C CYS A 10 -44.81 -21.46 -35.48
N SER A 11 -44.57 -20.86 -36.65
CA SER A 11 -43.55 -19.81 -36.81
C SER A 11 -43.88 -18.56 -35.99
N MET A 12 -45.15 -18.15 -35.93
CA MET A 12 -45.59 -17.04 -35.09
C MET A 12 -45.46 -17.36 -33.60
N LEU A 13 -45.76 -18.59 -33.18
CA LEU A 13 -45.60 -19.02 -31.78
C LEU A 13 -44.11 -19.03 -31.37
N LEU A 14 -43.23 -19.51 -32.24
CA LEU A 14 -41.78 -19.52 -32.00
C LEU A 14 -41.20 -18.10 -31.96
N MET A 15 -41.68 -17.20 -32.82
CA MET A 15 -41.31 -15.77 -32.78
C MET A 15 -41.80 -15.11 -31.49
N LEU A 16 -43.03 -15.38 -31.05
CA LEU A 16 -43.58 -14.87 -29.79
C LEU A 16 -42.85 -15.42 -28.56
N LEU A 17 -42.49 -16.71 -28.56
CA LEU A 17 -41.67 -17.33 -27.52
C LEU A 17 -40.24 -16.76 -27.50
N GLY A 18 -39.65 -16.51 -28.67
CA GLY A 18 -38.36 -15.84 -28.79
C GLY A 18 -38.39 -14.40 -28.25
N LEU A 19 -39.41 -13.62 -28.61
CA LEU A 19 -39.63 -12.26 -28.10
C LEU A 19 -39.92 -12.23 -26.60
N ALA A 20 -40.70 -13.17 -26.07
CA ALA A 20 -40.96 -13.32 -24.64
C ALA A 20 -39.69 -13.67 -23.85
N SER A 21 -38.80 -14.48 -24.44
CA SER A 21 -37.49 -14.82 -23.84
C SER A 21 -36.54 -13.63 -23.81
N ILE A 22 -36.59 -12.77 -24.84
CA ILE A 22 -35.81 -11.52 -24.90
C ILE A 22 -36.37 -10.48 -23.90
N LEU A 23 -37.69 -10.38 -23.77
CA LEU A 23 -38.35 -9.46 -22.83
C LEU A 23 -38.22 -9.89 -21.36
N ALA A 24 -38.25 -11.20 -21.07
CA ALA A 24 -37.98 -11.73 -19.71
C ALA A 24 -36.55 -11.43 -19.24
N ASN A 25 -35.60 -11.32 -20.17
CA ASN A 25 -34.20 -10.98 -19.89
C ASN A 25 -33.92 -9.46 -19.84
N ALA A 26 -34.93 -8.59 -19.99
CA ALA A 26 -34.78 -7.14 -19.87
C ALA A 26 -34.90 -6.62 -18.42
N SER A 27 -35.20 -7.49 -17.45
CA SER A 27 -35.30 -7.17 -16.00
C SER A 27 -34.05 -7.40 -15.09
N PRO A 28 -32.80 -7.66 -15.55
CA PRO A 28 -31.66 -7.79 -14.62
C PRO A 28 -31.19 -6.44 -14.06
N ILE A 29 -31.24 -5.36 -14.86
CA ILE A 29 -30.48 -4.13 -14.57
C ILE A 29 -31.06 -3.36 -13.38
N LYS A 30 -32.39 -3.26 -13.25
CA LYS A 30 -33.04 -2.62 -12.09
C LYS A 30 -32.88 -3.42 -10.81
N ASN A 31 -32.96 -4.75 -10.90
CA ASN A 31 -32.82 -5.63 -9.74
C ASN A 31 -31.38 -5.64 -9.21
N ASP A 32 -30.41 -5.60 -10.12
CA ASP A 32 -28.98 -5.56 -9.83
C ASP A 32 -28.51 -4.22 -9.24
N PHE A 33 -28.96 -3.08 -9.79
CA PHE A 33 -28.67 -1.78 -9.16
C PHE A 33 -29.30 -1.68 -7.77
N GLY A 34 -30.57 -2.09 -7.61
CA GLY A 34 -31.24 -2.05 -6.31
C GLY A 34 -30.57 -2.95 -5.26
N HIS A 35 -30.02 -4.11 -5.68
CA HIS A 35 -29.15 -4.93 -4.82
C HIS A 35 -27.89 -4.19 -4.41
N CYS A 36 -27.14 -3.67 -5.38
CA CYS A 36 -25.90 -2.95 -5.11
C CYS A 36 -26.10 -1.71 -4.23
N GLU A 37 -27.16 -0.97 -4.46
CA GLU A 37 -27.51 0.18 -3.65
C GLU A 37 -27.78 -0.21 -2.20
N ARG A 38 -28.55 -1.28 -1.95
CA ARG A 38 -28.82 -1.78 -0.58
C ARG A 38 -27.54 -2.25 0.10
N VAL A 39 -26.70 -3.03 -0.59
CA VAL A 39 -25.42 -3.53 -0.06
C VAL A 39 -24.51 -2.37 0.35
N VAL A 40 -24.30 -1.41 -0.56
CA VAL A 40 -23.41 -0.27 -0.31
C VAL A 40 -23.96 0.63 0.80
N LYS A 41 -25.26 0.94 0.80
CA LYS A 41 -25.88 1.78 1.83
C LYS A 41 -25.83 1.12 3.21
N LYS A 42 -26.12 -0.18 3.29
CA LYS A 42 -26.05 -0.95 4.55
C LYS A 42 -24.62 -0.92 5.11
N TRP A 43 -23.64 -1.25 4.28
CA TRP A 43 -22.22 -1.22 4.65
C TRP A 43 -21.76 0.16 5.11
N ALA A 44 -22.18 1.21 4.39
CA ALA A 44 -21.83 2.58 4.71
C ALA A 44 -22.45 3.00 6.05
N PHE A 45 -23.73 2.72 6.27
CA PHE A 45 -24.43 2.99 7.53
C PHE A 45 -23.72 2.32 8.71
N SER A 46 -23.42 1.02 8.63
CA SER A 46 -22.70 0.31 9.69
C SER A 46 -21.28 0.83 9.92
N SER A 47 -20.62 1.34 8.87
CA SER A 47 -19.27 1.90 8.98
C SER A 47 -19.25 3.30 9.60
N LEU A 48 -20.34 4.06 9.47
CA LEU A 48 -20.46 5.42 9.99
C LEU A 48 -20.95 5.46 11.44
N ASP A 49 -21.75 4.46 11.84
CA ASP A 49 -22.35 4.34 13.18
C ASP A 49 -21.37 3.80 14.26
N GLN A 50 -20.16 3.38 13.87
CA GLN A 50 -19.14 2.99 14.85
C GLN A 50 -18.78 4.17 15.76
N GLU A 51 -18.98 3.95 17.07
CA GLU A 51 -18.83 4.94 18.13
C GLU A 51 -17.54 5.76 18.06
N VAL A 52 -17.69 7.06 18.33
CA VAL A 52 -16.61 8.03 18.39
C VAL A 52 -15.85 7.83 19.71
N LYS A 53 -14.55 7.55 19.66
CA LYS A 53 -13.69 7.63 20.85
C LYS A 53 -13.77 9.06 21.43
N GLU A 54 -13.99 9.17 22.73
CA GLU A 54 -14.10 10.45 23.45
C GLU A 54 -12.87 11.36 23.24
N ASP A 55 -11.68 10.76 23.06
CA ASP A 55 -10.48 11.48 22.63
C ASP A 55 -9.77 10.77 21.45
N ARG A 56 -9.89 11.37 20.26
CA ARG A 56 -9.26 10.89 19.01
C ARG A 56 -7.77 11.19 18.93
N HIS A 57 -7.29 12.15 19.73
CA HIS A 57 -5.92 12.62 19.67
C HIS A 57 -5.01 11.92 20.68
N THR A 58 -5.56 11.07 21.55
CA THR A 58 -4.77 10.23 22.45
C THR A 58 -4.32 8.94 21.76
N LEU A 59 -3.00 8.74 21.75
CA LEU A 59 -2.33 7.54 21.28
C LEU A 59 -2.72 6.34 22.15
N GLN A 60 -3.16 5.27 21.50
CA GLN A 60 -3.45 3.98 22.13
C GLN A 60 -2.23 3.05 22.07
N ASP A 61 -2.32 1.90 22.74
CA ASP A 61 -1.19 0.96 22.89
C ASP A 61 -0.58 0.48 21.57
N LEU A 62 -1.41 0.23 20.57
CA LEU A 62 -1.03 -0.21 19.23
C LEU A 62 -1.17 0.93 18.23
N LEU A 63 -0.06 1.31 17.60
CA LEU A 63 -0.06 2.22 16.46
C LEU A 63 -0.12 1.42 15.15
N PHE A 64 -1.20 1.58 14.40
CA PHE A 64 -1.35 1.05 13.05
C PHE A 64 -1.05 2.16 12.04
N PHE A 65 0.08 2.04 11.34
CA PHE A 65 0.38 2.87 10.18
C PHE A 65 -0.22 2.24 8.92
N LEU A 66 -1.37 2.78 8.49
CA LEU A 66 -2.01 2.47 7.21
C LEU A 66 -1.17 3.09 6.09
N HIS A 67 -0.21 2.33 5.57
CA HIS A 67 0.75 2.84 4.60
C HIS A 67 0.14 2.79 3.20
N VAL A 68 -0.38 3.94 2.76
CA VAL A 68 -0.84 4.12 1.38
C VAL A 68 0.36 4.16 0.43
N PRO A 69 0.41 3.31 -0.60
CA PRO A 69 1.56 3.26 -1.50
C PRO A 69 1.77 4.59 -2.25
N ARG A 70 3.04 4.95 -2.41
CA ARG A 70 3.52 6.15 -3.12
C ARG A 70 3.16 7.49 -2.48
N THR A 71 2.92 7.53 -1.17
CA THR A 71 2.68 8.74 -0.36
C THR A 71 3.84 9.10 0.57
N GLY A 72 5.04 8.62 0.28
CA GLY A 72 6.22 8.88 1.13
C GLY A 72 6.24 8.09 2.45
N GLY A 73 5.35 7.11 2.65
CA GLY A 73 5.29 6.37 3.91
C GLY A 73 6.55 5.58 4.29
N ARG A 74 7.38 5.16 3.32
CA ARG A 74 8.72 4.61 3.61
C ARG A 74 9.61 5.61 4.37
N THR A 75 9.52 6.90 4.04
CA THR A 75 10.25 7.96 4.74
C THR A 75 9.74 8.11 6.17
N TYR A 76 8.42 8.15 6.38
CA TYR A 76 7.84 8.20 7.71
C TYR A 76 8.24 6.99 8.58
N PHE A 77 8.22 5.80 7.97
CA PHE A 77 8.65 4.59 8.65
C PHE A 77 10.13 4.66 9.09
N HIS A 78 11.03 5.06 8.20
CA HIS A 78 12.47 5.05 8.48
C HIS A 78 12.96 6.24 9.30
N CYS A 79 12.47 7.46 9.04
CA CYS A 79 12.90 8.68 9.75
C CYS A 79 12.27 8.78 11.14
N PHE A 80 11.02 8.30 11.33
CA PHE A 80 10.29 8.47 12.59
C PHE A 80 10.00 7.14 13.29
N LEU A 81 9.17 6.29 12.70
CA LEU A 81 8.63 5.12 13.41
C LEU A 81 9.71 4.15 13.89
N LYS A 82 10.72 3.86 13.04
CA LYS A 82 11.86 2.99 13.40
C LYS A 82 12.76 3.59 14.50
N LYS A 83 12.68 4.90 14.73
CA LYS A 83 13.39 5.58 15.82
C LYS A 83 12.57 5.60 17.11
N LEU A 84 11.24 5.65 16.99
CA LEU A 84 10.31 5.68 18.13
C LEU A 84 10.02 4.28 18.70
N TYR A 85 10.01 3.25 17.86
CA TYR A 85 9.73 1.87 18.23
C TYR A 85 10.95 0.99 17.99
N SER A 86 11.40 0.28 19.02
CA SER A 86 12.43 -0.76 18.89
C SER A 86 11.90 -1.93 18.07
N LYS A 87 12.82 -2.72 17.49
CA LYS A 87 12.47 -3.89 16.67
C LYS A 87 11.62 -4.92 17.41
N SER A 88 11.77 -5.04 18.73
CA SER A 88 10.95 -5.91 19.58
C SER A 88 9.49 -5.47 19.69
N LEU A 89 9.21 -4.19 19.46
CA LEU A 89 7.84 -3.64 19.45
C LEU A 89 7.22 -3.65 18.05
N GLU A 90 7.99 -3.91 16.99
CA GLU A 90 7.44 -4.07 15.63
C GLU A 90 6.65 -5.39 15.54
N CYS A 91 5.43 -5.31 15.03
CA CYS A 91 4.64 -6.50 14.78
C CYS A 91 5.26 -7.34 13.65
N PRO A 92 5.10 -8.69 13.69
CA PRO A 92 5.59 -9.56 12.63
C PRO A 92 5.06 -9.12 11.27
N ARG A 93 5.97 -8.95 10.32
CA ARG A 93 5.64 -8.48 8.97
C ARG A 93 4.67 -9.44 8.29
N SER A 94 3.53 -8.91 7.85
CA SER A 94 2.43 -9.64 7.24
C SER A 94 1.78 -8.74 6.18
N TYR A 95 2.37 -8.69 4.98
CA TYR A 95 1.95 -7.76 3.93
C TYR A 95 0.98 -8.37 2.89
N ASP A 96 0.73 -9.67 3.00
CA ASP A 96 -0.22 -10.40 2.15
C ASP A 96 -1.49 -10.81 2.92
N LYS A 97 -1.30 -11.40 4.10
CA LYS A 97 -2.33 -11.74 5.09
C LYS A 97 -1.72 -11.62 6.48
N LEU A 98 -2.51 -11.24 7.47
CA LEU A 98 -2.09 -11.25 8.87
C LEU A 98 -1.73 -12.68 9.32
N ARG A 99 -0.43 -12.96 9.55
CA ARG A 99 0.09 -14.28 9.94
C ARG A 99 0.40 -14.40 11.44
N PHE A 100 -0.02 -13.43 12.23
CA PHE A 100 0.10 -13.44 13.68
C PHE A 100 -1.22 -13.03 14.30
N ASP A 101 -1.42 -13.41 15.57
CA ASP A 101 -2.58 -12.95 16.33
C ASP A 101 -2.27 -11.54 16.88
N PRO A 102 -2.89 -10.48 16.33
CA PRO A 102 -2.64 -9.10 16.78
C PRO A 102 -3.24 -8.81 18.15
N ARG A 103 -4.04 -9.74 18.70
CA ARG A 103 -4.63 -9.63 20.04
C ARG A 103 -3.64 -10.08 21.13
N LYS A 104 -2.56 -10.77 20.76
CA LYS A 104 -1.50 -11.16 21.71
C LYS A 104 -0.50 -10.01 21.89
N PRO A 105 -0.23 -9.56 23.12
CA PRO A 105 0.34 -8.23 23.41
C PRO A 105 1.86 -8.10 23.20
N LYS A 106 2.44 -8.66 22.15
CA LYS A 106 3.91 -8.63 21.97
C LYS A 106 4.42 -7.45 21.14
N CYS A 107 3.56 -6.71 20.43
CA CYS A 107 3.98 -5.62 19.57
C CYS A 107 3.08 -4.39 19.70
N ARG A 108 3.64 -3.21 19.39
CA ARG A 108 3.01 -1.89 19.52
C ARG A 108 3.01 -1.08 18.23
N LEU A 109 3.65 -1.58 17.16
CA LEU A 109 3.68 -0.94 15.84
C LEU A 109 3.35 -1.92 14.73
N LEU A 110 2.25 -1.70 14.02
CA LEU A 110 1.88 -2.41 12.80
C LEU A 110 2.02 -1.49 11.60
N VAL A 111 2.74 -1.92 10.56
CA VAL A 111 2.88 -1.20 9.30
C VAL A 111 2.62 -2.15 8.14
N THR A 112 1.60 -1.86 7.32
CA THR A 112 1.23 -2.69 6.18
C THR A 112 0.64 -1.86 5.05
N HIS A 113 0.67 -2.40 3.83
CA HIS A 113 -0.08 -1.88 2.68
C HIS A 113 -1.47 -2.52 2.55
N ASP A 114 -1.91 -3.28 3.55
CA ASP A 114 -3.31 -3.67 3.66
C ASP A 114 -4.21 -2.44 3.76
N ASP A 115 -5.50 -2.67 3.63
CA ASP A 115 -6.50 -1.62 3.78
C ASP A 115 -7.11 -1.58 5.19
N TYR A 116 -7.96 -0.59 5.42
CA TYR A 116 -8.57 -0.36 6.72
C TYR A 116 -9.45 -1.52 7.22
N SER A 117 -9.86 -2.47 6.35
CA SER A 117 -10.57 -3.68 6.81
C SER A 117 -9.73 -4.50 7.81
N MET A 118 -8.42 -4.26 7.85
CA MET A 118 -7.52 -4.83 8.86
C MET A 118 -7.93 -4.50 10.30
N MET A 119 -8.60 -3.37 10.52
CA MET A 119 -9.14 -3.01 11.84
C MET A 119 -10.03 -4.11 12.43
N SER A 120 -10.74 -4.89 11.60
CA SER A 120 -11.56 -6.02 12.07
C SER A 120 -10.77 -7.13 12.80
N LYS A 121 -9.44 -7.17 12.61
CA LYS A 121 -8.56 -8.11 13.30
C LYS A 121 -7.85 -7.48 14.50
N LEU A 122 -7.80 -6.16 14.60
CA LEU A 122 -7.07 -5.44 15.65
C LEU A 122 -7.97 -5.18 16.87
N PRO A 123 -7.39 -5.00 18.07
CA PRO A 123 -8.16 -4.56 19.24
C PRO A 123 -8.57 -3.08 19.07
N ASN A 124 -9.79 -2.84 18.59
CA ASN A 124 -10.29 -1.50 18.23
C ASN A 124 -10.08 -0.43 19.31
N HIS A 125 -10.36 -0.76 20.58
CA HIS A 125 -10.19 0.17 21.70
C HIS A 125 -8.72 0.55 21.94
N ARG A 126 -7.78 -0.36 21.68
CA ARG A 126 -6.33 -0.18 21.90
C ARG A 126 -5.54 0.22 20.65
N THR A 127 -6.20 0.50 19.53
CA THR A 127 -5.53 0.82 18.27
C THR A 127 -5.74 2.28 17.89
N SER A 128 -4.65 2.98 17.60
CA SER A 128 -4.62 4.27 16.91
C SER A 128 -4.17 4.07 15.48
N VAL A 129 -4.82 4.74 14.53
CA VAL A 129 -4.46 4.65 13.12
C VAL A 129 -3.82 5.95 12.67
N VAL A 130 -2.77 5.86 11.85
CA VAL A 130 -2.17 7.02 11.18
C VAL A 130 -1.97 6.69 9.71
N THR A 131 -1.97 7.72 8.86
CA THR A 131 -1.70 7.56 7.43
C THR A 131 -1.06 8.80 6.83
N ILE A 132 -0.51 8.66 5.61
CA ILE A 132 -0.02 9.77 4.79
C ILE A 132 -0.69 9.65 3.43
N LEU A 133 -1.28 10.76 2.97
CA LEU A 133 -1.90 10.86 1.66
C LEU A 133 -1.06 11.74 0.72
N ARG A 134 -1.46 11.74 -0.54
CA ARG A 134 -0.82 12.46 -1.63
C ARG A 134 -1.88 12.91 -2.63
N ASN A 135 -1.60 13.99 -3.35
CA ASN A 135 -2.34 14.39 -4.52
C ASN A 135 -2.60 13.16 -5.42
N PRO A 136 -3.88 12.87 -5.76
CA PRO A 136 -4.22 11.65 -6.48
C PRO A 136 -3.50 11.51 -7.82
N VAL A 137 -3.32 12.60 -8.58
CA VAL A 137 -2.66 12.59 -9.88
C VAL A 137 -1.18 12.25 -9.73
N ASP A 138 -0.47 12.95 -8.84
CA ASP A 138 0.94 12.67 -8.58
C ASP A 138 1.18 11.26 -8.05
N ARG A 139 0.23 10.73 -7.27
CA ARG A 139 0.27 9.34 -6.81
C ARG A 139 0.14 8.36 -7.98
N VAL A 140 -0.71 8.64 -8.97
CA VAL A 140 -0.86 7.82 -10.19
C VAL A 140 0.43 7.81 -10.99
N PHE A 141 1.00 8.98 -11.30
CA PHE A 141 2.29 9.09 -12.00
C PHE A 141 3.38 8.30 -11.27
N SER A 142 3.49 8.50 -9.96
CA SER A 142 4.51 7.82 -9.17
C SER A 142 4.30 6.30 -9.05
N THR A 143 3.05 5.84 -9.18
CA THR A 143 2.70 4.41 -9.21
C THR A 143 3.08 3.79 -10.55
N TYR A 144 2.80 4.49 -11.65
CA TYR A 144 3.20 4.12 -12.99
C TYR A 144 4.73 4.00 -13.11
N GLU A 145 5.46 5.07 -12.75
CA GLU A 145 6.92 5.10 -12.77
C GLU A 145 7.53 3.94 -11.97
N PHE A 146 7.02 3.70 -10.76
CA PHE A 146 7.52 2.62 -9.91
C PHE A 146 7.24 1.24 -10.51
N SER A 147 6.07 1.05 -11.12
CA SER A 147 5.72 -0.24 -11.75
C SER A 147 6.66 -0.54 -12.92
N VAL A 148 6.93 0.46 -13.78
CA VAL A 148 7.89 0.36 -14.88
C VAL A 148 9.30 0.11 -14.36
N GLU A 149 9.77 0.92 -13.40
CA GLU A 149 11.12 0.82 -12.84
C GLU A 149 11.39 -0.56 -12.22
N VAL A 150 10.49 -1.06 -11.38
CA VAL A 150 10.67 -2.35 -10.71
C VAL A 150 10.56 -3.50 -11.69
N ALA A 151 9.63 -3.44 -12.65
CA ALA A 151 9.49 -4.45 -13.68
C ALA A 151 10.71 -4.52 -14.61
N ALA A 152 11.30 -3.38 -14.96
CA ALA A 152 12.49 -3.29 -15.82
C ALA A 152 13.72 -3.97 -15.21
N ARG A 153 13.80 -4.08 -13.87
CA ARG A 153 14.90 -4.82 -13.20
C ARG A 153 14.96 -6.28 -13.60
N PHE A 154 13.86 -6.86 -14.06
CA PHE A 154 13.81 -8.25 -14.51
C PHE A 154 14.28 -8.45 -15.95
N LEU A 155 14.48 -7.39 -16.74
CA LEU A 155 14.94 -7.49 -18.13
C LEU A 155 16.37 -8.00 -18.29
N VAL A 156 17.13 -8.11 -17.18
CA VAL A 156 18.41 -8.83 -17.14
C VAL A 156 18.25 -10.32 -17.47
N HIS A 157 17.05 -10.87 -17.31
CA HIS A 157 16.76 -12.26 -17.65
C HIS A 157 16.47 -12.44 -19.15
N PRO A 158 16.87 -13.58 -19.73
CA PRO A 158 16.74 -13.82 -21.17
C PRO A 158 15.29 -13.85 -21.63
N ASN A 159 14.37 -14.34 -20.81
CA ASN A 159 12.93 -14.43 -21.12
C ASN A 159 12.08 -14.35 -19.84
N LEU A 160 10.77 -14.18 -20.02
CA LEU A 160 9.81 -14.02 -18.93
C LEU A 160 9.77 -15.25 -17.99
N THR A 161 9.90 -16.44 -18.55
CA THR A 161 9.93 -17.70 -17.78
C THR A 161 11.10 -17.72 -16.80
N SER A 162 12.30 -17.40 -17.28
CA SER A 162 13.51 -17.31 -16.46
C SER A 162 13.36 -16.26 -15.35
N ALA A 163 12.82 -15.08 -15.68
CA ALA A 163 12.56 -14.03 -14.70
C ALA A 163 11.57 -14.47 -13.61
N THR A 164 10.50 -15.17 -14.00
CA THR A 164 9.44 -15.64 -13.09
C THR A 164 9.95 -16.74 -12.16
N GLN A 165 10.70 -17.70 -12.69
CA GLN A 165 11.33 -18.76 -11.90
C GLN A 165 12.33 -18.19 -10.88
N MET A 166 13.17 -17.24 -11.30
CA MET A 166 14.14 -16.61 -10.40
C MET A 166 13.45 -15.77 -9.32
N ALA A 167 12.40 -15.02 -9.66
CA ALA A 167 11.60 -14.30 -8.68
C ALA A 167 10.98 -15.23 -7.63
N GLY A 168 10.44 -16.38 -8.06
CA GLY A 168 9.90 -17.40 -7.16
C GLY A 168 10.96 -18.02 -6.23
N ARG A 169 12.13 -18.37 -6.78
CA ARG A 169 13.26 -18.90 -5.99
C ARG A 169 13.77 -17.90 -4.95
N LEU A 170 13.92 -16.63 -5.33
CA LEU A 170 14.34 -15.57 -4.41
C LEU A 170 13.30 -15.36 -3.31
N ARG A 171 12.01 -15.37 -3.66
CA ARG A 171 10.91 -15.28 -2.69
C ARG A 171 10.95 -16.42 -1.67
N ALA A 172 11.19 -17.66 -2.11
CA ALA A 172 11.28 -18.81 -1.21
C ALA A 172 12.51 -18.77 -0.30
N LYS A 173 13.64 -18.21 -0.77
CA LYS A 173 14.90 -18.14 -0.03
C LYS A 173 14.96 -16.97 0.96
N MET A 174 14.29 -15.86 0.65
CA MET A 174 14.31 -14.67 1.50
C MET A 174 13.36 -14.84 2.69
N ARG A 175 13.89 -14.75 3.91
CA ARG A 175 13.09 -14.58 5.14
C ARG A 175 12.44 -13.18 5.25
N GLY A 176 12.63 -12.34 4.23
CA GLY A 176 12.16 -10.96 4.16
C GLY A 176 11.02 -10.80 3.15
N VAL A 177 10.32 -9.68 3.23
CA VAL A 177 9.15 -9.41 2.39
C VAL A 177 9.60 -8.80 1.07
N SER A 178 9.24 -9.44 -0.04
CA SER A 178 9.50 -8.95 -1.39
C SER A 178 8.46 -7.92 -1.82
N THR A 179 8.86 -6.93 -2.63
CA THR A 179 7.91 -6.02 -3.31
C THR A 179 6.83 -6.81 -4.06
N LEU A 180 7.15 -7.98 -4.61
CA LEU A 180 6.21 -8.84 -5.35
C LEU A 180 5.14 -9.51 -4.47
N ASP A 181 5.20 -9.35 -3.15
CA ASP A 181 4.30 -10.00 -2.21
C ASP A 181 3.31 -9.00 -1.58
N ILE A 182 3.53 -7.72 -1.82
CA ILE A 182 2.86 -6.62 -1.13
C ILE A 182 1.86 -5.97 -2.10
N TRP A 183 0.66 -5.65 -1.62
CA TRP A 183 -0.28 -4.85 -2.38
C TRP A 183 0.24 -3.40 -2.61
N PRO A 184 0.00 -2.76 -3.77
CA PRO A 184 -0.55 -3.28 -5.02
C PRO A 184 0.50 -3.96 -5.91
N TRP A 185 1.77 -3.91 -5.53
CA TRP A 185 2.91 -4.29 -6.37
C TRP A 185 2.91 -5.76 -6.78
N LYS A 186 2.35 -6.65 -5.95
CA LYS A 186 2.13 -8.05 -6.29
C LYS A 186 1.31 -8.27 -7.56
N TYR A 187 0.52 -7.28 -7.97
CA TYR A 187 -0.25 -7.29 -9.22
C TYR A 187 0.40 -6.42 -10.29
N LEU A 188 0.75 -5.18 -9.97
CA LEU A 188 1.23 -4.21 -10.95
C LEU A 188 2.60 -4.56 -11.52
N VAL A 189 3.52 -5.09 -10.69
CA VAL A 189 4.89 -5.38 -11.15
C VAL A 189 4.93 -6.61 -12.08
N PRO A 190 4.29 -7.76 -11.76
CA PRO A 190 4.22 -8.88 -12.71
C PRO A 190 3.56 -8.50 -14.04
N TRP A 191 2.46 -7.75 -13.99
CA TRP A 191 1.75 -7.30 -15.18
C TRP A 191 2.59 -6.36 -16.05
N MET A 192 3.23 -5.34 -15.46
CA MET A 192 4.13 -4.45 -16.21
C MET A 192 5.37 -5.19 -16.74
N ARG A 193 5.83 -6.22 -16.02
CA ARG A 193 6.93 -7.07 -16.48
C ARG A 193 6.55 -7.81 -17.75
N GLU A 194 5.35 -8.38 -17.82
CA GLU A 194 4.86 -9.06 -19.04
C GLU A 194 4.88 -8.12 -20.26
N ASP A 195 4.36 -6.90 -20.11
CA ASP A 195 4.38 -5.87 -21.15
C ASP A 195 5.82 -5.56 -21.63
N LEU A 196 6.74 -5.31 -20.68
CA LEU A 196 8.13 -5.01 -21.00
C LEU A 196 8.83 -6.12 -21.77
N PHE A 197 8.59 -7.39 -21.40
CA PHE A 197 9.15 -8.54 -22.11
C PHE A 197 8.55 -8.66 -23.51
N ALA A 198 7.22 -8.53 -23.64
CA ALA A 198 6.54 -8.60 -24.92
C ALA A 198 7.06 -7.54 -25.91
N ARG A 199 7.19 -6.28 -25.46
CA ARG A 199 7.71 -5.19 -26.30
C ARG A 199 9.17 -5.40 -26.64
N ARG A 200 10.01 -5.84 -25.70
CA ARG A 200 11.43 -6.16 -25.97
C ARG A 200 11.56 -7.26 -27.03
N ASP A 201 10.80 -8.32 -26.89
CA ASP A 201 10.88 -9.47 -27.79
C ASP A 201 10.36 -9.11 -29.18
N ALA A 202 9.32 -8.28 -29.28
CA ALA A 202 8.86 -7.69 -30.55
C ALA A 202 9.91 -6.80 -31.22
N ARG A 203 10.63 -5.97 -30.45
CA ARG A 203 11.74 -5.15 -30.99
C ARG A 203 12.86 -6.02 -31.55
N ARG A 204 13.25 -7.08 -30.82
CA ARG A 204 14.27 -8.04 -31.27
C ARG A 204 13.88 -8.74 -32.57
N GLN A 205 12.60 -9.09 -32.73
CA GLN A 205 12.10 -9.71 -33.97
C GLN A 205 12.13 -8.74 -35.16
N LYS A 206 11.86 -7.45 -34.94
CA LYS A 206 11.89 -6.42 -35.99
C LYS A 206 13.31 -6.04 -36.43
N GLY A 207 14.34 -6.35 -35.65
CA GLY A 207 15.72 -5.95 -35.94
C GLY A 207 15.95 -4.44 -35.92
N SER A 208 15.05 -3.67 -35.31
CA SER A 208 15.16 -2.21 -35.20
C SER A 208 15.77 -1.83 -33.86
N ASP A 209 16.90 -1.12 -33.91
CA ASP A 209 17.51 -0.45 -32.74
C ASP A 209 16.98 0.99 -32.57
N ASP A 210 16.29 1.54 -33.57
CA ASP A 210 15.75 2.90 -33.53
C ASP A 210 14.35 2.93 -32.90
N THR A 211 14.29 3.44 -31.67
CA THR A 211 13.03 3.79 -31.01
C THR A 211 12.70 5.26 -31.24
N LYS A 212 11.67 5.55 -32.03
CA LYS A 212 11.09 6.90 -32.12
C LYS A 212 10.18 7.14 -30.93
N SER A 213 10.35 8.27 -30.25
CA SER A 213 9.52 8.69 -29.13
C SER A 213 9.10 10.15 -29.27
N SER A 214 7.85 10.40 -28.89
CA SER A 214 7.21 11.72 -28.72
C SER A 214 7.37 12.26 -27.30
N GLY A 215 7.85 11.47 -26.33
CA GLY A 215 8.08 11.90 -24.94
C GLY A 215 8.30 10.77 -23.93
N SER A 216 8.70 11.13 -22.70
CA SER A 216 9.09 10.19 -21.64
C SER A 216 7.97 9.24 -21.16
N TYR A 217 6.71 9.59 -21.42
CA TYR A 217 5.53 8.81 -21.05
C TYR A 217 4.84 8.15 -22.26
N ASP A 218 5.39 8.32 -23.46
CA ASP A 218 4.85 7.82 -24.72
C ASP A 218 5.92 7.00 -25.46
N MET A 219 6.35 5.92 -24.82
CA MET A 219 7.40 5.02 -25.30
C MET A 219 6.81 3.71 -25.82
N ASN A 220 5.89 3.79 -26.80
CA ASN A 220 5.13 2.65 -27.33
C ASN A 220 5.97 1.41 -27.63
N GLU A 221 7.20 1.58 -28.11
CA GLU A 221 8.03 0.44 -28.44
C GLU A 221 8.75 -0.15 -27.23
N ILE A 222 8.90 0.57 -26.12
CA ILE A 222 9.72 0.17 -24.96
C ILE A 222 8.87 -0.39 -23.81
N PHE A 223 7.84 0.34 -23.42
CA PHE A 223 6.92 0.02 -22.31
C PHE A 223 5.55 0.62 -22.58
N MET A 224 4.52 0.08 -21.93
CA MET A 224 3.16 0.60 -21.96
C MET A 224 3.14 2.10 -21.65
N PRO A 225 2.75 2.96 -22.61
CA PRO A 225 2.59 4.40 -22.38
C PRO A 225 1.64 4.70 -21.23
N LEU A 226 1.79 5.87 -20.62
CA LEU A 226 0.93 6.28 -19.51
C LEU A 226 -0.55 6.34 -19.92
N HIS A 227 -0.85 6.85 -21.11
CA HIS A 227 -2.23 6.96 -21.60
C HIS A 227 -2.88 5.58 -21.82
N GLU A 228 -2.10 4.57 -22.21
CA GLU A 228 -2.55 3.18 -22.30
C GLU A 228 -2.74 2.61 -20.88
N TYR A 229 -1.73 2.77 -20.02
CA TYR A 229 -1.70 2.28 -18.64
C TYR A 229 -2.93 2.69 -17.84
N ILE A 230 -3.27 3.99 -17.81
CA ILE A 230 -4.37 4.51 -16.98
C ILE A 230 -5.75 4.01 -17.42
N ASN A 231 -5.88 3.55 -18.67
CA ASN A 231 -7.13 3.06 -19.24
C ASN A 231 -7.24 1.53 -19.19
N THR A 232 -6.24 0.83 -18.64
CA THR A 232 -6.28 -0.62 -18.52
C THR A 232 -7.20 -1.09 -17.39
N PRO A 233 -7.82 -2.28 -17.49
CA PRO A 233 -8.59 -2.87 -16.40
C PRO A 233 -7.79 -2.98 -15.09
N MET A 234 -6.50 -3.30 -15.18
CA MET A 234 -5.60 -3.40 -14.03
C MET A 234 -5.46 -2.05 -13.31
N ALA A 235 -5.28 -0.96 -14.04
CA ALA A 235 -5.21 0.37 -13.44
C ALA A 235 -6.57 0.80 -12.86
N HIS A 236 -7.67 0.54 -13.56
CA HIS A 236 -9.02 0.84 -13.06
C HIS A 236 -9.36 0.08 -11.78
N ASP A 237 -8.89 -1.16 -11.66
CA ASP A 237 -9.06 -1.94 -10.44
C ASP A 237 -8.16 -1.38 -9.32
N ILE A 238 -6.86 -1.24 -9.55
CA ILE A 238 -5.91 -1.09 -8.45
C ILE A 238 -5.47 0.36 -8.19
N VAL A 239 -5.31 1.14 -9.25
CA VAL A 239 -4.65 2.45 -9.21
C VAL A 239 -5.66 3.56 -8.99
N HIS A 240 -6.72 3.57 -9.79
CA HIS A 240 -7.82 4.54 -9.70
C HIS A 240 -8.51 4.44 -8.34
N ASN A 241 -8.64 5.57 -7.65
CA ASN A 241 -9.19 5.66 -6.28
C ASN A 241 -8.52 4.71 -5.26
N GLY A 242 -7.33 4.16 -5.55
CA GLY A 242 -6.72 3.14 -4.70
C GLY A 242 -6.47 3.61 -3.26
N ALA A 243 -6.13 4.90 -3.06
CA ALA A 243 -5.98 5.47 -1.72
C ALA A 243 -7.33 5.52 -0.98
N THR A 244 -8.39 5.99 -1.65
CA THR A 244 -9.76 6.01 -1.10
C THR A 244 -10.24 4.62 -0.74
N PHE A 245 -10.07 3.63 -1.63
CA PHE A 245 -10.44 2.25 -1.34
C PHE A 245 -9.60 1.64 -0.22
N GLN A 246 -8.33 2.01 -0.09
CA GLN A 246 -7.49 1.53 1.00
C GLN A 246 -7.92 2.11 2.36
N VAL A 247 -8.26 3.39 2.42
CA VAL A 247 -8.82 4.03 3.62
C VAL A 247 -10.22 3.50 3.93
N ALA A 248 -11.03 3.25 2.90
CA ALA A 248 -12.37 2.67 3.03
C ALA A 248 -12.37 1.16 3.31
N GLY A 249 -11.22 0.46 3.26
CA GLY A 249 -11.19 -0.98 3.50
C GLY A 249 -11.93 -1.79 2.43
N LEU A 250 -11.81 -1.37 1.17
CA LEU A 250 -12.49 -1.89 -0.02
C LEU A 250 -11.52 -2.16 -1.19
N THR A 251 -10.25 -2.47 -0.90
CA THR A 251 -9.32 -2.89 -1.96
C THR A 251 -9.63 -4.33 -2.38
N ASN A 252 -9.01 -4.79 -3.47
CA ASN A 252 -9.03 -6.21 -3.80
C ASN A 252 -8.21 -7.08 -2.82
N ASN A 253 -7.62 -6.49 -1.77
CA ASN A 253 -6.91 -7.16 -0.68
C ASN A 253 -7.64 -7.06 0.67
N SER A 254 -8.89 -6.61 0.70
CA SER A 254 -9.68 -6.53 1.94
C SER A 254 -9.85 -7.90 2.62
N TYR A 255 -9.99 -7.89 3.94
CA TYR A 255 -10.13 -9.09 4.76
C TYR A 255 -11.59 -9.55 4.96
N LEU A 256 -12.56 -8.69 4.64
CA LEU A 256 -13.98 -8.97 4.83
C LEU A 256 -14.62 -9.35 3.48
N ALA A 257 -15.38 -10.44 3.46
CA ALA A 257 -16.07 -10.89 2.25
C ALA A 257 -17.04 -9.82 1.72
N GLU A 258 -17.79 -9.16 2.61
CA GLU A 258 -18.69 -8.05 2.29
C GLU A 258 -17.96 -6.89 1.58
N SER A 259 -16.71 -6.59 1.95
CA SER A 259 -15.93 -5.54 1.29
C SER A 259 -15.75 -5.81 -0.21
N HIS A 260 -15.63 -7.07 -0.62
CA HIS A 260 -15.47 -7.43 -2.03
C HIS A 260 -16.77 -7.25 -2.82
N GLU A 261 -17.93 -7.52 -2.20
CA GLU A 261 -19.23 -7.29 -2.81
C GLU A 261 -19.53 -5.80 -2.96
N VAL A 262 -19.31 -5.02 -1.89
CA VAL A 262 -19.42 -3.55 -1.90
C VAL A 262 -18.51 -2.95 -2.99
N ARG A 263 -17.26 -3.42 -3.05
CA ARG A 263 -16.30 -3.02 -4.06
C ARG A 263 -16.82 -3.27 -5.47
N HIS A 264 -17.30 -4.49 -5.75
CA HIS A 264 -17.85 -4.86 -7.05
C HIS A 264 -18.98 -3.90 -7.46
N CYS A 265 -19.91 -3.65 -6.54
CA CYS A 265 -21.03 -2.75 -6.77
C CYS A 265 -20.61 -1.32 -7.08
N VAL A 266 -19.62 -0.77 -6.37
CA VAL A 266 -19.12 0.60 -6.59
C VAL A 266 -18.32 0.72 -7.89
N GLN A 267 -17.57 -0.32 -8.26
CA GLN A 267 -16.88 -0.36 -9.56
C GLN A 267 -17.87 -0.40 -10.72
N LYS A 268 -18.97 -1.14 -10.56
CA LYS A 268 -20.05 -1.25 -11.55
C LYS A 268 -20.88 0.03 -11.64
N TYR A 269 -21.23 0.61 -10.50
CA TYR A 269 -22.11 1.77 -10.38
C TYR A 269 -21.40 2.92 -9.66
N LYS A 270 -20.69 3.76 -10.44
CA LYS A 270 -19.87 4.86 -9.93
C LYS A 270 -20.62 5.84 -9.02
N ILE A 271 -21.93 6.02 -9.20
CA ILE A 271 -22.77 6.87 -8.35
C ILE A 271 -22.79 6.42 -6.88
N LEU A 272 -22.61 5.12 -6.62
CA LEU A 272 -22.51 4.58 -5.27
C LEU A 272 -21.17 4.93 -4.59
N GLY A 273 -20.21 5.47 -5.34
CA GLY A 273 -18.92 5.93 -4.84
C GLY A 273 -19.00 7.05 -3.80
N GLU A 274 -20.09 7.83 -3.78
CA GLU A 274 -20.32 8.86 -2.77
C GLU A 274 -20.35 8.25 -1.36
N HIS A 275 -21.01 7.10 -1.18
CA HIS A 275 -21.05 6.40 0.10
C HIS A 275 -19.64 5.97 0.56
N VAL A 276 -18.80 5.52 -0.37
CA VAL A 276 -17.40 5.16 -0.09
C VAL A 276 -16.59 6.39 0.34
N LEU A 277 -16.80 7.51 -0.34
CA LEU A 277 -16.12 8.77 0.00
C LEU A 277 -16.49 9.24 1.42
N GLN A 278 -17.76 9.15 1.80
CA GLN A 278 -18.21 9.53 3.14
C GLN A 278 -17.57 8.64 4.23
N VAL A 279 -17.54 7.32 4.01
CA VAL A 279 -16.86 6.40 4.94
C VAL A 279 -15.35 6.69 5.01
N ALA A 280 -14.70 6.95 3.88
CA ALA A 280 -13.28 7.26 3.85
C ALA A 280 -12.96 8.55 4.63
N LYS A 281 -13.75 9.62 4.44
CA LYS A 281 -13.63 10.88 5.20
C LYS A 281 -13.80 10.65 6.69
N LYS A 282 -14.89 10.00 7.10
CA LYS A 282 -15.15 9.68 8.52
C LYS A 282 -14.01 8.90 9.16
N ARG A 283 -13.42 7.95 8.44
CA ARG A 283 -12.27 7.18 8.94
C ARG A 283 -11.01 8.04 9.08
N LEU A 284 -10.74 8.93 8.14
CA LEU A 284 -9.65 9.90 8.23
C LEU A 284 -9.84 10.83 9.44
N ASP A 285 -11.05 11.34 9.65
CA ASP A 285 -11.41 12.19 10.81
C ASP A 285 -11.26 11.48 12.15
N ASN A 286 -11.25 10.13 12.14
CA ASN A 286 -11.08 9.28 13.31
C ASN A 286 -9.63 8.78 13.47
N MET A 287 -8.72 9.08 12.53
CA MET A 287 -7.31 8.71 12.67
C MET A 287 -6.62 9.67 13.64
N LEU A 288 -5.64 9.15 14.39
CA LEU A 288 -4.79 9.95 15.27
C LEU A 288 -4.03 11.04 14.50
N TYR A 289 -3.67 10.73 13.25
CA TYR A 289 -2.93 11.65 12.39
C TYR A 289 -3.08 11.29 10.91
N VAL A 290 -3.25 12.31 10.07
CA VAL A 290 -3.23 12.23 8.61
C VAL A 290 -2.26 13.28 8.08
N GLY A 291 -1.19 12.84 7.41
CA GLY A 291 -0.22 13.73 6.79
C GLY A 291 -0.43 13.87 5.27
N LEU A 292 0.14 14.91 4.68
CA LEU A 292 0.14 15.14 3.24
C LEU A 292 1.59 15.10 2.70
N THR A 293 1.75 14.52 1.52
CA THR A 293 3.08 14.41 0.89
C THR A 293 3.55 15.77 0.37
N GLU A 294 2.63 16.58 -0.13
CA GLU A 294 2.87 17.91 -0.70
C GLU A 294 3.35 18.89 0.38
N GLU A 295 2.71 18.86 1.55
CA GLU A 295 3.05 19.66 2.73
C GLU A 295 3.98 18.89 3.66
N HIS A 296 5.10 18.37 3.11
CA HIS A 296 5.91 17.38 3.82
C HIS A 296 6.50 17.90 5.14
N LYS A 297 7.00 19.15 5.14
CA LYS A 297 7.69 19.72 6.30
C LYS A 297 6.73 19.93 7.46
N GLU A 298 5.56 20.47 7.16
CA GLU A 298 4.45 20.73 8.07
C GLU A 298 3.92 19.40 8.60
N SER A 299 3.64 18.46 7.70
CA SER A 299 3.18 17.12 8.04
C SER A 299 4.17 16.41 8.96
N ALA A 300 5.47 16.39 8.62
CA ALA A 300 6.49 15.75 9.43
C ALA A 300 6.64 16.41 10.82
N THR A 301 6.54 17.73 10.88
CA THR A 301 6.58 18.48 12.14
C THR A 301 5.38 18.13 13.03
N MET A 302 4.18 18.10 12.45
CA MET A 302 2.96 17.74 13.16
C MET A 302 2.99 16.27 13.60
N PHE A 303 3.52 15.36 12.78
CA PHE A 303 3.70 13.96 13.15
C PHE A 303 4.60 13.82 14.38
N ALA A 304 5.72 14.53 14.42
CA ALA A 304 6.62 14.52 15.57
C ALA A 304 5.94 15.04 16.85
N ASN A 305 5.14 16.11 16.73
CA ASN A 305 4.47 16.73 17.86
C ASN A 305 3.24 15.95 18.37
N VAL A 306 2.48 15.31 17.46
CA VAL A 306 1.26 14.57 17.81
C VAL A 306 1.60 13.13 18.17
N VAL A 307 2.27 12.40 17.26
CA VAL A 307 2.56 10.98 17.45
C VAL A 307 3.86 10.80 18.23
N GLY A 308 4.93 11.47 17.81
CA GLY A 308 6.26 11.32 18.42
C GLY A 308 6.28 11.65 19.91
N ALA A 309 5.74 12.81 20.30
CA ALA A 309 5.70 13.25 21.69
C ALA A 309 4.94 12.26 22.59
N GLN A 310 3.81 11.71 22.11
CA GLN A 310 3.01 10.76 22.88
C GLN A 310 3.70 9.41 23.04
N VAL A 311 4.37 8.90 22.00
CA VAL A 311 5.16 7.65 22.11
C VAL A 311 6.27 7.80 23.15
N ILE A 312 6.97 8.94 23.15
CA ILE A 312 8.04 9.24 24.12
C ILE A 312 7.46 9.32 25.53
N SER A 313 6.34 10.04 25.71
CA SER A 313 5.67 10.18 27.00
C SER A 313 5.24 8.83 27.58
N GLN A 314 4.56 7.99 26.80
CA GLN A 314 4.13 6.65 27.24
C GLN A 314 5.31 5.75 27.61
N ARG A 315 6.45 5.87 26.90
CA ARG A 315 7.66 5.11 27.22
C ARG A 315 8.29 5.56 28.55
N ARG A 316 8.39 6.87 28.79
CA ARG A 316 8.89 7.41 30.06
C ARG A 316 8.03 6.95 31.25
N ALA A 317 6.71 7.03 31.11
CA ALA A 317 5.79 6.57 32.14
C ALA A 317 5.96 5.06 32.44
N SER A 318 6.17 4.24 31.39
CA SER A 318 6.43 2.80 31.56
C SER A 318 7.77 2.48 32.22
N ALA A 319 8.82 3.28 31.94
CA ALA A 319 10.13 3.12 32.55
C ALA A 319 10.10 3.49 34.04
N MET A 320 9.48 4.63 34.38
CA MET A 320 9.32 5.06 35.77
C MET A 320 8.47 4.08 36.60
N SER A 321 7.47 3.44 36.01
CA SER A 321 6.70 2.42 36.73
C SER A 321 7.51 1.15 36.99
N LEU A 322 8.44 0.77 36.11
CA LEU A 322 9.35 -0.35 36.31
C LEU A 322 10.40 -0.04 37.40
N GLU A 323 10.94 1.18 37.42
CA GLU A 323 11.87 1.64 38.47
C GLU A 323 11.20 1.70 39.85
N ASN A 324 9.96 2.21 39.93
CA ASN A 324 9.21 2.25 41.19
C ASN A 324 8.90 0.84 41.71
N VAL A 325 8.53 -0.12 40.84
CA VAL A 325 8.33 -1.52 41.26
C VAL A 325 9.65 -2.18 41.68
N ALA A 326 10.77 -1.83 41.06
CA ALA A 326 12.08 -2.32 41.49
C ALA A 326 12.50 -1.73 42.86
N ASN A 327 12.19 -0.47 43.12
CA ASN A 327 12.45 0.19 44.41
C ASN A 327 11.50 -0.28 45.52
N GLU A 328 10.22 -0.50 45.25
CA GLU A 328 9.29 -1.09 46.23
C GLU A 328 9.69 -2.53 46.59
N ASN A 329 10.20 -3.30 45.63
CA ASN A 329 10.75 -4.63 45.88
C ASN A 329 12.13 -4.62 46.56
N SER A 330 12.88 -3.51 46.50
CA SER A 330 14.16 -3.36 47.22
C SER A 330 13.95 -2.92 48.67
N GLU A 331 12.90 -2.13 48.96
CA GLU A 331 12.52 -1.75 50.32
C GLU A 331 11.96 -2.93 51.14
N GLN A 332 11.42 -3.98 50.49
CA GLN A 332 10.89 -5.16 51.16
C GLN A 332 11.91 -6.29 51.39
N ASN A 333 13.11 -6.21 50.81
CA ASN A 333 14.14 -7.27 50.84
C ASN A 333 15.47 -6.82 51.49
N SER A 334 15.42 -5.91 52.46
CA SER A 334 16.61 -5.53 53.25
C SER A 334 16.86 -6.45 54.45
N LEU A 335 16.86 -7.78 54.25
CA LEU A 335 17.51 -8.73 55.16
C LEU A 335 17.95 -9.98 54.37
N LEU A 336 19.27 -10.09 54.20
CA LEU A 336 20.11 -11.26 53.87
C LEU A 336 20.71 -11.38 52.45
N SER A 337 22.00 -11.02 52.44
CA SER A 337 23.17 -11.65 51.80
C SER A 337 23.53 -11.34 50.35
N ASP A 338 24.73 -10.78 50.25
CA ASP A 338 25.61 -10.64 49.10
C ASP A 338 25.76 -11.93 48.27
N SER A 339 25.67 -11.81 46.94
CA SER A 339 26.71 -12.30 46.02
C SER A 339 26.45 -11.88 44.57
N GLU A 340 27.51 -11.29 44.00
CA GLU A 340 27.92 -11.24 42.59
C GLU A 340 27.10 -10.43 41.58
N PHE A 341 27.69 -9.25 41.29
CA PHE A 341 27.48 -8.37 40.14
C PHE A 341 27.51 -9.10 38.80
N GLU A 342 26.55 -8.81 37.91
CA GLU A 342 26.83 -8.54 36.50
C GLU A 342 25.79 -7.59 35.86
N ASN A 343 26.32 -6.45 35.41
CA ASN A 343 25.96 -5.66 34.23
C ASN A 343 24.71 -4.75 34.23
N ASP A 344 24.93 -3.57 34.80
CA ASP A 344 24.26 -2.29 34.53
C ASP A 344 24.62 -1.78 33.12
N TYR A 345 23.70 -1.89 32.16
CA TYR A 345 23.83 -1.30 30.82
C TYR A 345 22.58 -0.56 30.30
N ASP A 346 21.51 -0.44 31.10
CA ASP A 346 20.22 0.10 30.60
C ASP A 346 19.91 1.53 31.05
N LEU A 347 20.61 2.08 32.06
CA LEU A 347 20.33 3.42 32.60
C LEU A 347 21.09 4.56 31.89
N ASP A 348 22.28 4.31 31.35
CA ASP A 348 23.05 5.34 30.62
C ASP A 348 22.49 5.61 29.19
N ASP A 349 21.76 4.65 28.62
CA ASP A 349 21.08 4.81 27.32
C ASP A 349 19.80 5.68 27.43
N PHE A 350 19.26 5.86 28.65
CA PHE A 350 18.00 6.57 28.93
C PHE A 350 18.13 8.11 28.81
N VAL A 351 19.18 8.69 29.40
CA VAL A 351 19.44 10.14 29.34
C VAL A 351 19.99 10.53 27.96
N HIS A 352 20.74 9.62 27.32
CA HIS A 352 21.28 9.85 26.00
C HIS A 352 20.19 9.76 24.91
N SER A 353 19.26 8.80 25.00
CA SER A 353 18.17 8.62 24.02
C SER A 353 17.14 9.75 24.04
N THR A 354 16.75 10.25 25.21
CA THR A 354 15.73 11.31 25.29
C THR A 354 16.23 12.67 24.79
N SER A 355 17.49 13.01 25.08
CA SER A 355 18.16 14.19 24.52
C SER A 355 18.52 13.99 23.04
N GLN A 356 18.93 12.79 22.62
CA GLN A 356 19.16 12.47 21.20
C GLN A 356 17.87 12.48 20.40
N VAL A 357 16.70 12.09 20.93
CA VAL A 357 15.43 12.11 20.18
C VAL A 357 14.93 13.55 20.00
N TYR A 358 15.09 14.43 21.00
CA TYR A 358 14.81 15.86 20.84
C TYR A 358 15.77 16.51 19.85
N LEU A 359 17.08 16.21 19.93
CA LEU A 359 18.08 16.64 18.95
C LEU A 359 17.86 16.01 17.56
N LEU A 360 17.40 14.76 17.46
CA LEU A 360 17.13 14.05 16.20
C LEU A 360 15.85 14.55 15.55
N VAL A 361 14.82 14.93 16.32
CA VAL A 361 13.63 15.60 15.78
C VAL A 361 14.02 16.99 15.23
N LEU A 362 14.96 17.69 15.88
CA LEU A 362 15.49 18.97 15.40
C LEU A 362 16.50 18.82 14.25
N GLN A 363 17.34 17.78 14.22
CA GLN A 363 18.33 17.50 13.17
C GLN A 363 17.72 16.78 11.94
N ASN A 364 16.72 15.90 12.12
CA ASN A 364 15.97 15.28 11.02
C ASN A 364 15.05 16.27 10.30
N ARG A 365 14.66 17.39 10.94
CA ARG A 365 14.02 18.52 10.22
C ARG A 365 14.87 19.00 9.04
N THR A 366 16.20 18.94 9.18
CA THR A 366 17.15 19.39 8.16
C THR A 366 17.59 18.25 7.24
N LEU A 367 17.92 17.07 7.81
CA LEU A 367 18.49 15.96 7.03
C LEU A 367 17.45 15.17 6.22
N CYS A 368 16.26 14.86 6.76
CA CYS A 368 15.22 14.17 5.96
C CYS A 368 14.62 15.12 4.90
N CYS A 369 14.50 16.43 5.16
CA CYS A 369 14.13 17.43 4.15
C CYS A 369 15.15 17.56 3.01
N GLN A 370 16.47 17.56 3.31
CA GLN A 370 17.52 17.62 2.28
C GLN A 370 17.59 16.35 1.43
N ILE A 371 17.43 15.16 2.04
CA ILE A 371 17.37 13.88 1.31
C ILE A 371 16.15 13.83 0.37
N LEU A 372 15.04 14.49 0.71
CA LEU A 372 13.83 14.53 -0.10
C LEU A 372 13.92 15.44 -1.32
N SER A 373 14.48 16.65 -1.16
CA SER A 373 14.70 17.54 -2.30
C SER A 373 15.64 16.88 -3.33
N LEU A 374 16.71 16.22 -2.85
CA LEU A 374 17.61 15.47 -3.71
C LEU A 374 16.96 14.22 -4.32
N LYS A 375 16.22 13.39 -3.56
CA LYS A 375 15.61 12.14 -4.08
C LYS A 375 14.41 12.37 -4.99
N MET A 376 13.56 13.38 -4.76
CA MET A 376 12.47 13.69 -5.69
C MET A 376 13.01 14.21 -7.02
N MET A 377 14.07 15.03 -7.01
CA MET A 377 14.76 15.45 -8.24
C MET A 377 15.54 14.31 -8.91
N THR A 378 16.29 13.51 -8.15
CA THR A 378 17.07 12.39 -8.72
C THR A 378 16.22 11.21 -9.15
N THR A 379 15.02 10.97 -8.61
CA THR A 379 14.14 9.90 -9.13
C THR A 379 13.59 10.26 -10.51
N ARG A 380 13.23 11.54 -10.75
CA ARG A 380 12.84 12.02 -12.08
C ARG A 380 13.99 11.91 -13.08
N ILE A 381 15.22 12.25 -12.68
CA ILE A 381 16.40 12.19 -13.56
C ILE A 381 16.90 10.75 -13.75
N ALA A 382 16.98 9.93 -12.71
CA ALA A 382 17.55 8.58 -12.77
C ALA A 382 16.66 7.58 -13.54
N VAL A 383 15.33 7.72 -13.51
CA VAL A 383 14.45 6.92 -14.38
C VAL A 383 14.77 7.22 -15.85
N LEU A 384 15.01 8.49 -16.20
CA LEU A 384 15.39 8.92 -17.55
C LEU A 384 16.80 8.43 -17.95
N THR A 385 17.81 8.59 -17.09
CA THR A 385 19.20 8.22 -17.45
C THR A 385 19.46 6.71 -17.40
N THR A 386 18.85 5.98 -16.46
CA THR A 386 19.11 4.53 -16.31
C THR A 386 18.42 3.69 -17.39
N MET A 387 17.28 4.16 -17.93
CA MET A 387 16.65 3.52 -19.08
C MET A 387 17.48 3.70 -20.35
N GLN A 388 18.08 4.88 -20.56
CA GLN A 388 18.91 5.16 -21.73
C GLN A 388 20.22 4.37 -21.72
N VAL A 389 20.85 4.19 -20.55
CA VAL A 389 22.14 3.49 -20.40
C VAL A 389 22.02 1.96 -20.44
N ARG A 390 20.87 1.38 -20.03
CA ARG A 390 20.68 -0.10 -20.03
C ARG A 390 20.05 -0.67 -21.29
N LEU A 391 19.61 0.17 -22.23
CA LEU A 391 18.97 -0.24 -23.48
C LEU A 391 19.85 -0.07 -24.73
N LEU A 392 21.05 0.51 -24.62
CA LEU A 392 22.03 0.54 -25.68
C LEU A 392 22.90 -0.74 -25.67
N PRO A 393 23.09 -1.44 -26.80
CA PRO A 393 24.03 -2.54 -26.85
C PRO A 393 25.46 -2.00 -26.72
N LEU A 394 26.18 -2.42 -25.68
CA LEU A 394 27.64 -2.29 -25.61
C LEU A 394 28.29 -3.13 -26.72
N LYS A 395 28.37 -2.58 -27.94
CA LYS A 395 29.36 -3.02 -28.94
C LYS A 395 30.69 -2.34 -28.64
N MET A 396 31.47 -2.93 -27.74
CA MET A 396 32.92 -2.72 -27.73
C MET A 396 33.55 -3.81 -28.59
N VAL A 397 33.77 -3.47 -29.86
CA VAL A 397 34.56 -4.26 -30.81
C VAL A 397 35.97 -4.38 -30.26
N LYS A 398 36.37 -5.61 -29.92
CA LYS A 398 37.75 -5.96 -29.60
C LYS A 398 38.54 -6.06 -30.91
N GLN A 399 39.08 -4.94 -31.37
CA GLN A 399 40.02 -4.95 -32.50
C GLN A 399 41.36 -5.46 -31.98
N ARG A 400 41.62 -6.75 -32.21
CA ARG A 400 42.94 -7.36 -32.04
C ARG A 400 43.84 -6.84 -33.16
N ASN A 401 44.89 -6.12 -32.79
CA ASN A 401 46.02 -5.88 -33.68
C ASN A 401 46.67 -7.22 -34.05
N LYS A 402 46.72 -7.48 -35.36
CA LYS A 402 47.74 -8.27 -36.04
C LYS A 402 48.15 -7.44 -37.26
N ILE A 403 49.32 -6.81 -37.18
CA ILE A 403 50.54 -7.11 -37.94
C ILE A 403 51.67 -6.50 -37.12
#